data_AF-A0A940BA89-F1
#
_entry.id   AF-A0A940BA89-F1
#
_cell.length_a   1.000
_cell.length_b   1.000
_cell.length_c   1.000
_cell.angle_alpha   90.00
_cell.angle_beta   90.00
_cell.angle_gamma   90.00
#
_symmetry.space_group_name_H-M   'P 1'
#
loop_
_entity.id
_entity.type
_entity.pdbx_description
1 polymer ?
#
loop_
_entity_poly.entity_id
_entity_poly.type
_entity_poly.pdbx_seq_one_letter_code
_entity_poly.pdbx_strand_id
1 'polypeptide(L)'
;MPQAQYPEHDINQVFDYIHTILSSGNVADNALDEMSFLNRLFAALPVQAVEYGMQFLHGKTDLPKACDEILPLYIRFVNLVDYCEAIDILGQIPSTPSPEELKKRIELHQSLEEREKSFCRPLLGFAFNNEKAPEKIDPETVSSQPQDESETEEEGSSNLHLMDGTAPILVCADPLKTSSFYETHLGFHAAHLDDESMPHIRLVRDNIEILLVKAEPEKASSVLPVRELYGIPYDLFIYCAEPMLLQMELKNNGVKLIKTLEDADTSKHTNREFVIEDIDGRHICISQRLN
;
A
#
# COMPACT_ATOMS: atom_id res chain seq x y z
N MET A 1 -3.31 20.70 18.09
CA MET A 1 -4.64 21.20 17.69
C MET A 1 -5.68 20.61 18.64
N PRO A 2 -6.85 21.20 18.87
CA PRO A 2 -7.87 20.54 19.68
C PRO A 2 -8.31 19.28 18.93
N GLN A 3 -7.91 18.11 19.43
CA GLN A 3 -8.35 16.81 18.90
C GLN A 3 -9.87 16.79 18.88
N ALA A 4 -10.47 16.30 17.80
CA ALA A 4 -11.89 16.00 17.84
C ALA A 4 -12.13 15.07 19.05
N GLN A 5 -13.19 15.33 19.81
CA GLN A 5 -13.47 14.55 21.01
C GLN A 5 -14.09 13.23 20.60
N TYR A 6 -13.24 12.28 20.18
CA TYR A 6 -13.66 10.93 19.82
C TYR A 6 -14.21 10.19 21.05
N PRO A 7 -15.18 9.29 20.87
CA PRO A 7 -15.66 8.45 21.95
C PRO A 7 -14.54 7.52 22.43
N GLU A 8 -14.32 7.45 23.75
CA GLU A 8 -13.18 6.73 24.35
C GLU A 8 -13.15 5.22 24.04
N HIS A 9 -14.30 4.63 23.69
CA HIS A 9 -14.47 3.17 23.56
C HIS A 9 -15.25 2.74 22.31
N ASP A 10 -15.47 3.63 21.34
CA ASP A 10 -16.25 3.30 20.14
C ASP A 10 -15.49 3.64 18.86
N ILE A 11 -14.69 2.67 18.39
CA ILE A 11 -13.91 2.84 17.17
C ILE A 11 -14.78 2.95 15.91
N ASN A 12 -15.99 2.39 15.91
CA ASN A 12 -16.88 2.44 14.75
C ASN A 12 -17.33 3.88 14.48
N GLN A 13 -17.62 4.65 15.54
CA GLN A 13 -17.93 6.07 15.40
C GLN A 13 -16.76 6.87 14.81
N VAL A 14 -15.52 6.49 15.11
CA VAL A 14 -14.33 7.11 14.50
C VAL A 14 -14.28 6.80 13.01
N PHE A 15 -14.52 5.54 12.62
CA PHE A 15 -14.57 5.16 11.20
C PHE A 15 -15.75 5.77 10.45
N ASP A 16 -16.92 5.91 11.07
CA ASP A 16 -18.07 6.60 10.48
C ASP A 16 -17.77 8.09 10.23
N TYR A 17 -17.06 8.74 11.16
CA TYR A 17 -16.59 10.10 11.00
C TYR A 17 -15.59 10.23 9.83
N ILE A 18 -14.57 9.36 9.80
CA ILE A 18 -13.60 9.30 8.70
C ILE A 18 -14.34 9.10 7.37
N HIS A 19 -15.25 8.13 7.29
CA HIS A 19 -16.01 7.85 6.09
C HIS A 19 -16.79 9.08 5.60
N THR A 20 -17.40 9.84 6.52
CA THR A 20 -18.13 11.07 6.20
C THR A 20 -17.21 12.11 5.56
N ILE A 21 -16.01 12.32 6.10
CA ILE A 21 -15.03 13.26 5.56
C ILE A 21 -14.58 12.80 4.17
N LEU A 22 -14.17 11.55 4.03
CA LEU A 22 -13.64 11.03 2.77
C LEU A 22 -14.71 11.00 1.67
N SER A 23 -15.98 10.80 2.03
CA SER A 23 -17.10 10.84 1.08
C SER A 23 -17.50 12.25 0.63
N SER A 24 -17.02 13.30 1.31
CA SER A 24 -17.34 14.70 0.96
C SER A 24 -16.69 15.18 -0.35
N GLY A 25 -15.74 14.40 -0.88
CA GLY A 25 -15.09 14.62 -2.16
C GLY A 25 -14.13 15.81 -2.13
N ASN A 26 -12.90 15.59 -1.65
CA ASN A 26 -11.73 16.47 -1.78
C ASN A 26 -10.45 15.67 -1.45
N VAL A 27 -10.46 14.37 -1.74
CA VAL A 27 -9.42 13.41 -1.36
C VAL A 27 -9.14 12.50 -2.55
N ALA A 28 -7.95 11.90 -2.64
CA ALA A 28 -7.64 10.99 -3.74
C ALA A 28 -8.47 9.70 -3.68
N ASP A 29 -8.58 9.01 -4.81
CA ASP A 29 -9.49 7.88 -4.99
C ASP A 29 -9.23 6.70 -4.03
N ASN A 30 -7.98 6.51 -3.61
CA ASN A 30 -7.53 5.45 -2.70
C ASN A 30 -7.76 5.76 -1.20
N ALA A 31 -8.32 6.92 -0.87
CA ALA A 31 -8.69 7.31 0.50
C ALA A 31 -9.55 6.27 1.22
N LEU A 32 -10.63 5.90 0.54
CA LEU A 32 -11.67 5.03 1.06
C LEU A 32 -11.17 3.60 1.17
N ASP A 33 -10.26 3.19 0.28
CA ASP A 33 -9.61 1.88 0.32
C ASP A 33 -8.72 1.75 1.56
N GLU A 34 -7.92 2.77 1.88
CA GLU A 34 -7.07 2.79 3.08
C GLU A 34 -7.91 2.74 4.37
N MET A 35 -8.96 3.55 4.44
CA MET A 35 -9.91 3.53 5.56
C MET A 35 -10.56 2.15 5.71
N SER A 36 -11.04 1.56 4.60
CA SER A 36 -11.67 0.25 4.60
C SER A 36 -10.69 -0.88 4.96
N PHE A 37 -9.42 -0.73 4.61
CA PHE A 37 -8.35 -1.65 5.02
C PHE A 37 -8.12 -1.58 6.53
N LEU A 38 -7.93 -0.40 7.10
CA LEU A 38 -7.73 -0.25 8.54
C LEU A 38 -8.97 -0.71 9.34
N ASN A 39 -10.18 -0.39 8.89
CA ASN A 39 -11.40 -0.85 9.55
C ASN A 39 -11.46 -2.38 9.64
N ARG A 40 -11.11 -3.08 8.55
CA ARG A 40 -11.03 -4.55 8.55
C ARG A 40 -9.95 -5.09 9.48
N LEU A 41 -8.78 -4.44 9.55
CA LEU A 41 -7.72 -4.84 10.47
C LEU A 41 -8.16 -4.72 11.93
N PHE A 42 -8.77 -3.59 12.32
CA PHE A 42 -9.27 -3.39 13.68
C PHE A 42 -10.42 -4.34 14.01
N ALA A 43 -11.31 -4.65 13.07
CA ALA A 43 -12.38 -5.63 13.25
C ALA A 43 -11.85 -7.06 13.51
N ALA A 44 -10.63 -7.38 13.06
CA ALA A 44 -9.98 -8.67 13.29
C ALA A 44 -9.22 -8.75 14.64
N LEU A 45 -9.05 -7.63 15.34
CA LEU A 45 -8.34 -7.59 16.62
C LEU A 45 -9.23 -8.04 17.80
N PRO A 46 -8.64 -8.58 18.87
CA PRO A 46 -9.34 -8.74 20.14
C PRO A 46 -9.85 -7.40 20.68
N VAL A 47 -11.02 -7.39 21.34
CA VAL A 47 -11.65 -6.17 21.90
C VAL A 47 -10.67 -5.33 22.74
N GLN A 48 -9.84 -5.99 23.55
CA GLN A 48 -8.84 -5.32 24.39
C GLN A 48 -7.77 -4.58 23.57
N ALA A 49 -7.36 -5.14 22.42
CA ALA A 49 -6.42 -4.46 21.53
C ALA A 49 -7.09 -3.25 20.86
N VAL A 50 -8.36 -3.35 20.47
CA VAL A 50 -9.13 -2.20 19.96
C VAL A 50 -9.20 -1.08 21.00
N GLU A 51 -9.47 -1.42 22.28
CA GLU A 51 -9.47 -0.44 23.38
C GLU A 51 -8.10 0.25 23.56
N TYR A 52 -6.99 -0.49 23.41
CA TYR A 52 -5.65 0.11 23.45
C TYR A 52 -5.38 1.03 22.26
N GLY A 53 -5.87 0.68 21.06
CA GLY A 53 -5.82 1.57 19.90
C GLY A 53 -6.57 2.88 20.14
N MET A 54 -7.74 2.83 20.78
CA MET A 54 -8.49 4.02 21.18
C MET A 54 -7.76 4.83 22.26
N GLN A 55 -7.18 4.18 23.27
CA GLN A 55 -6.35 4.87 24.26
C GLN A 55 -5.14 5.56 23.61
N PHE A 56 -4.53 4.92 22.61
CA PHE A 56 -3.42 5.48 21.84
C PHE A 56 -3.84 6.73 21.07
N LEU A 57 -5.01 6.70 20.42
CA LEU A 57 -5.60 7.86 19.74
C LEU A 57 -5.78 9.06 20.70
N HIS A 58 -6.17 8.79 21.95
CA HIS A 58 -6.26 9.80 23.02
C HIS A 58 -4.91 10.17 23.66
N GLY A 59 -3.79 9.78 23.05
CA GLY A 59 -2.45 10.20 23.46
C GLY A 59 -1.82 9.36 24.57
N LYS A 60 -2.40 8.22 24.94
CA LYS A 60 -1.80 7.31 25.93
C LYS A 60 -0.70 6.49 25.26
N THR A 61 0.55 6.75 25.65
CA THR A 61 1.72 6.04 25.12
C THR A 61 2.21 4.90 26.00
N ASP A 62 1.79 4.85 27.27
CA ASP A 62 2.12 3.76 28.21
C ASP A 62 1.11 2.61 28.07
N LEU A 63 1.24 1.86 26.97
CA LEU A 63 0.43 0.69 26.67
C LEU A 63 1.12 -0.61 27.15
N PRO A 64 0.38 -1.70 27.38
CA PRO A 64 0.98 -2.98 27.74
C PRO A 64 1.93 -3.47 26.64
N LYS A 65 3.04 -4.13 27.02
CA LYS A 65 4.04 -4.70 26.09
C LYS A 65 3.47 -5.61 25.01
N ALA A 66 2.32 -6.25 25.25
CA ALA A 66 1.63 -7.04 24.23
C ALA A 66 1.20 -6.21 23.00
N CYS A 67 1.17 -4.87 23.11
CA CYS A 67 0.87 -3.96 22.02
C CYS A 67 2.08 -3.65 21.13
N ASP A 68 3.31 -3.98 21.54
CA ASP A 68 4.53 -3.60 20.80
C ASP A 68 4.49 -4.12 19.35
N GLU A 69 3.93 -5.32 19.13
CA GLU A 69 3.81 -5.95 17.81
C GLU A 69 2.75 -5.31 16.91
N ILE A 70 1.76 -4.60 17.48
CA ILE A 70 0.65 -3.98 16.76
C ILE A 70 0.67 -2.45 16.83
N LEU A 71 1.69 -1.87 17.47
CA LEU A 71 1.89 -0.43 17.56
C LEU A 71 1.98 0.27 16.19
N PRO A 72 2.59 -0.32 15.14
CA PRO A 72 2.56 0.27 13.80
C PRO A 72 1.15 0.47 13.25
N LEU A 73 0.22 -0.45 13.54
CA LEU A 73 -1.18 -0.33 13.15
C LEU A 73 -1.85 0.84 13.87
N TYR A 74 -1.59 1.05 15.16
CA TYR A 74 -2.13 2.18 15.91
C TYR A 74 -1.60 3.52 15.39
N ILE A 75 -0.30 3.60 15.09
CA ILE A 75 0.31 4.80 14.49
C ILE A 75 -0.35 5.11 13.14
N ARG A 76 -0.53 4.10 12.29
CA ARG A 76 -1.17 4.26 10.98
C ARG A 76 -2.62 4.74 11.10
N PHE A 77 -3.36 4.21 12.07
CA PHE A 77 -4.71 4.66 12.39
C PHE A 77 -4.77 6.11 12.86
N VAL A 78 -3.93 6.50 13.81
CA VAL A 78 -3.85 7.90 14.29
C VAL A 78 -3.48 8.84 13.16
N ASN A 79 -2.53 8.46 12.30
CA ASN A 79 -2.16 9.27 11.13
C ASN A 79 -3.34 9.48 10.18
N LEU A 80 -4.17 8.45 9.93
CA LEU A 80 -5.37 8.59 9.10
C LEU A 80 -6.40 9.53 9.75
N VAL A 81 -6.62 9.42 11.06
CA VAL A 81 -7.52 10.31 11.80
C VAL A 81 -7.05 11.76 11.70
N ASP A 82 -5.79 12.01 12.05
CA ASP A 82 -5.13 13.31 11.98
C ASP A 82 -5.18 13.93 10.58
N TYR A 83 -5.08 13.09 9.55
CA TYR A 83 -5.18 13.48 8.16
C TYR A 83 -6.61 13.93 7.80
N CYS A 84 -7.62 13.16 8.20
CA CYS A 84 -9.02 13.49 7.96
C CYS A 84 -9.44 14.77 8.70
N GLU A 85 -8.98 14.97 9.93
CA GLU A 85 -9.20 16.23 10.65
C GLU A 85 -8.63 17.44 9.90
N ALA A 86 -7.42 17.30 9.34
CA ALA A 86 -6.82 18.38 8.56
C ALA A 86 -7.64 18.71 7.30
N ILE A 87 -8.18 17.71 6.62
CA ILE A 87 -9.09 17.91 5.48
C ILE A 87 -10.37 18.61 5.89
N ASP A 88 -11.01 18.15 6.97
CA ASP A 88 -12.27 18.75 7.44
C ASP A 88 -12.05 20.23 7.78
N ILE A 89 -10.95 20.56 8.46
CA ILE A 89 -10.57 21.94 8.72
C ILE A 89 -10.34 22.72 7.42
N LEU A 90 -9.65 22.15 6.43
CA LEU A 90 -9.41 22.79 5.14
C LEU A 90 -10.72 23.04 4.36
N GLY A 91 -11.66 22.09 4.41
CA GLY A 91 -12.99 22.19 3.79
C GLY A 91 -13.87 23.26 4.42
N GLN A 92 -13.65 23.60 5.70
CA GLN A 92 -14.35 24.69 6.38
C GLN A 92 -13.79 26.08 6.04
N ILE A 93 -12.58 26.18 5.46
CA ILE A 93 -12.00 27.49 5.09
C ILE A 93 -12.70 28.01 3.81
N PRO A 94 -13.32 29.21 3.86
CA PRO A 94 -14.04 29.76 2.73
C PRO A 94 -13.14 30.04 1.52
N SER A 95 -13.74 30.17 0.34
CA SER A 95 -13.02 30.43 -0.92
C SER A 95 -12.26 31.76 -0.93
N THR A 96 -12.68 32.74 -0.12
CA THR A 96 -11.98 34.01 0.13
C THR A 96 -11.53 34.09 1.60
N PRO A 97 -10.39 33.50 1.96
CA PRO A 97 -9.90 33.45 3.33
C PRO A 97 -9.32 34.80 3.80
N SER A 98 -9.41 35.06 5.09
CA SER A 98 -8.63 36.11 5.77
C SER A 98 -7.13 35.76 5.78
N PRO A 99 -6.22 36.73 6.06
CA PRO A 99 -4.78 36.46 6.12
C PRO A 99 -4.39 35.37 7.14
N GLU A 100 -5.12 35.27 8.26
CA GLU A 100 -4.89 34.25 9.28
C GLU A 100 -5.34 32.87 8.81
N GLU A 101 -6.47 32.77 8.11
CA GLU A 101 -6.97 31.54 7.52
C GLU A 101 -6.11 31.05 6.34
N LEU A 102 -5.56 31.98 5.55
CA LEU A 102 -4.62 31.67 4.47
C LEU A 102 -3.33 31.07 5.02
N LYS A 103 -2.80 31.65 6.12
CA LYS A 103 -1.63 31.11 6.81
C LYS A 103 -1.92 29.70 7.36
N LYS A 104 -3.06 29.51 8.01
CA LYS A 104 -3.51 28.20 8.51
C LYS A 104 -3.67 27.17 7.39
N ARG A 105 -4.18 27.58 6.22
CA ARG A 105 -4.29 26.73 5.02
C ARG A 105 -2.93 26.23 4.54
N ILE A 106 -1.94 27.13 4.45
CA ILE A 106 -0.57 26.77 4.02
C ILE A 106 0.09 25.81 5.01
N GLU A 107 0.01 26.09 6.31
CA GLU A 107 0.58 25.23 7.36
C GLU A 107 -0.03 23.82 7.35
N LEU A 108 -1.36 23.71 7.18
CA LEU A 108 -2.04 22.43 7.09
C LEU A 108 -1.64 21.65 5.83
N HIS A 109 -1.54 22.32 4.68
CA HIS A 109 -1.14 21.65 3.43
C HIS A 109 0.26 21.06 3.53
N GLN A 110 1.23 21.82 4.07
CA GLN A 110 2.60 21.33 4.30
C GLN A 110 2.63 20.14 5.27
N SER A 111 1.83 20.20 6.34
CA SER A 111 1.70 19.09 7.28
C SER A 111 1.12 17.83 6.63
N LEU A 112 0.21 17.96 5.66
CA LEU A 112 -0.36 16.81 4.94
C LEU A 112 0.69 16.15 4.03
N GLU A 113 1.49 16.93 3.30
CA GLU A 113 2.58 16.40 2.47
C GLU A 113 3.63 15.62 3.29
N GLU A 114 3.98 16.11 4.49
CA GLU A 114 4.87 15.38 5.39
C GLU A 114 4.25 14.08 5.90
N ARG A 115 2.95 14.06 6.16
CA ARG A 115 2.21 12.87 6.62
C ARG A 115 2.03 11.84 5.50
N GLU A 116 1.83 12.25 4.26
CA GLU A 116 1.76 11.34 3.11
C GLU A 116 3.04 10.51 2.92
N LYS A 117 4.22 11.06 3.29
CA LYS A 117 5.47 10.30 3.30
C LYS A 117 5.41 9.06 4.21
N SER A 118 4.60 9.09 5.28
CA SER A 118 4.44 7.95 6.19
C SER A 118 3.63 6.79 5.60
N PHE A 119 2.88 7.05 4.52
CA PHE A 119 2.04 6.05 3.86
C PHE A 119 2.69 5.45 2.60
N CYS A 120 3.93 5.83 2.28
CA CYS A 120 4.74 5.32 1.17
C CYS A 120 4.08 5.41 -0.23
N ARG A 121 2.99 6.17 -0.35
CA ARG A 121 2.22 6.45 -1.56
C ARG A 121 1.59 7.84 -1.37
N PRO A 122 1.44 8.67 -2.42
CA PRO A 122 0.55 9.83 -2.34
C PRO A 122 -0.86 9.28 -2.12
N LEU A 123 -1.32 9.35 -0.88
CA LEU A 123 -2.57 8.69 -0.53
C LEU A 123 -3.76 9.54 -0.92
N LEU A 124 -3.69 10.88 -0.87
CA LEU A 124 -4.90 11.65 -0.59
C LEU A 124 -4.90 13.09 -1.13
N GLY A 125 -4.11 13.40 -2.17
CA GLY A 125 -4.03 14.72 -2.83
C GLY A 125 -5.31 15.58 -2.73
N PHE A 126 -5.26 16.60 -1.89
CA PHE A 126 -6.39 17.51 -1.64
C PHE A 126 -6.55 18.48 -2.82
N ALA A 127 -7.63 18.36 -3.60
CA ALA A 127 -7.90 19.24 -4.74
C ALA A 127 -9.04 20.22 -4.43
N PHE A 128 -8.79 21.52 -4.54
CA PHE A 128 -9.85 22.53 -4.42
C PHE A 128 -10.60 22.67 -5.76
N ASN A 129 -11.93 22.66 -5.68
CA ASN A 129 -12.90 22.96 -6.75
C ASN A 129 -12.97 21.96 -7.92
N ASN A 130 -14.05 21.18 -7.91
CA ASN A 130 -14.74 20.75 -9.12
C ASN A 130 -15.32 21.99 -9.85
N GLU A 131 -14.49 22.72 -10.60
CA GLU A 131 -15.02 23.30 -11.84
C GLU A 131 -15.14 22.15 -12.83
N LYS A 132 -16.38 21.81 -13.17
CA LYS A 132 -16.77 20.82 -14.20
C LYS A 132 -15.70 20.72 -15.28
N ALA A 133 -15.09 19.55 -15.42
CA ALA A 133 -14.30 19.23 -16.60
C ALA A 133 -15.10 19.64 -17.84
N PRO A 134 -14.61 20.58 -18.68
CA PRO A 134 -15.31 20.92 -19.89
C PRO A 134 -15.30 19.70 -20.81
N GLU A 135 -16.45 19.43 -21.41
CA GLU A 135 -16.62 18.47 -22.49
C GLU A 135 -15.55 18.70 -23.56
N LYS A 136 -14.90 17.59 -23.97
CA LYS A 136 -14.16 17.35 -25.22
C LYS A 136 -13.52 18.58 -25.88
N ILE A 137 -12.18 18.63 -25.86
CA ILE A 137 -11.42 19.50 -26.76
C ILE A 137 -10.69 18.64 -27.80
N ASP A 138 -11.00 18.93 -29.06
CA ASP A 138 -10.43 18.36 -30.28
C ASP A 138 -8.90 18.61 -30.40
N PRO A 139 -8.15 17.76 -31.13
CA PRO A 139 -6.68 17.75 -31.10
C PRO A 139 -5.99 18.82 -31.96
N GLU A 140 -6.71 19.79 -32.54
CA GLU A 140 -6.15 20.73 -33.50
C GLU A 140 -6.16 22.16 -32.98
N THR A 141 -5.14 22.56 -32.21
CA THR A 141 -4.51 23.89 -32.38
C THR A 141 -3.22 24.02 -31.57
N VAL A 142 -2.12 23.85 -32.29
CA VAL A 142 -0.74 24.07 -31.86
C VAL A 142 -0.40 25.57 -31.93
N SER A 143 0.53 25.99 -31.07
CA SER A 143 1.45 27.15 -31.22
C SER A 143 0.92 28.54 -30.85
N SER A 144 1.39 29.07 -29.72
CA SER A 144 2.61 29.92 -29.69
C SER A 144 2.85 30.51 -28.30
N GLN A 145 4.01 30.23 -27.70
CA GLN A 145 4.58 31.03 -26.60
C GLN A 145 5.28 32.29 -27.13
N PRO A 146 5.58 33.26 -26.25
CA PRO A 146 6.98 33.53 -25.95
C PRO A 146 7.31 33.55 -24.44
N GLN A 147 8.59 33.30 -24.21
CA GLN A 147 9.34 33.05 -22.97
C GLN A 147 9.49 34.28 -22.07
N ASP A 148 9.67 34.06 -20.77
CA ASP A 148 10.75 34.73 -20.03
C ASP A 148 11.22 33.88 -18.82
N GLU A 149 12.52 33.95 -18.55
CA GLU A 149 13.35 32.99 -17.83
C GLU A 149 13.44 33.24 -16.31
N SER A 150 13.44 32.17 -15.49
CA SER A 150 14.42 32.01 -14.39
C SER A 150 14.39 30.60 -13.78
N GLU A 151 15.50 29.91 -14.01
CA GLU A 151 16.02 28.61 -13.57
C GLU A 151 15.63 28.07 -12.17
N THR A 152 15.12 26.84 -12.16
CA THR A 152 15.68 25.71 -11.40
C THR A 152 15.48 24.45 -12.24
N GLU A 153 16.59 23.83 -12.67
CA GLU A 153 16.62 22.64 -13.52
C GLU A 153 16.08 21.40 -12.78
N GLU A 154 14.77 21.16 -12.89
CA GLU A 154 14.25 19.78 -12.91
C GLU A 154 14.31 19.32 -14.38
N GLU A 155 15.07 18.27 -14.66
CA GLU A 155 15.02 17.59 -15.96
C GLU A 155 13.58 17.14 -16.23
N GLY A 156 12.86 17.95 -17.01
CA GLY A 156 11.52 17.65 -17.47
C GLY A 156 11.55 16.40 -18.34
N SER A 157 11.26 15.26 -17.72
CA SER A 157 11.04 14.01 -18.41
C SER A 157 9.84 14.21 -19.35
N SER A 158 10.11 14.38 -20.65
CA SER A 158 9.09 14.42 -21.72
C SER A 158 8.35 13.09 -21.91
N ASN A 159 8.53 12.15 -20.98
CA ASN A 159 7.90 10.85 -21.03
C ASN A 159 6.47 10.96 -20.54
N LEU A 160 5.54 10.53 -21.38
CA LEU A 160 4.18 10.25 -20.94
C LEU A 160 4.24 9.08 -19.94
N HIS A 161 3.87 9.32 -18.69
CA HIS A 161 3.84 8.32 -17.61
C HIS A 161 2.69 7.31 -17.81
N LEU A 162 2.76 6.54 -18.90
CA LEU A 162 1.68 5.64 -19.35
C LEU A 162 1.80 4.21 -18.79
N MET A 163 2.88 3.90 -18.09
CA MET A 163 3.07 2.59 -17.46
C MET A 163 2.52 2.63 -16.03
N ASP A 164 1.57 1.76 -15.72
CA ASP A 164 0.83 1.74 -14.46
C ASP A 164 1.16 0.52 -13.58
N GLY A 165 1.89 -0.47 -14.10
CA GLY A 165 2.24 -1.67 -13.36
C GLY A 165 3.42 -2.46 -13.95
N THR A 166 3.91 -3.41 -13.15
CA THR A 166 4.87 -4.42 -13.60
C THR A 166 4.52 -5.75 -12.92
N ALA A 167 4.74 -6.86 -13.61
CA ALA A 167 4.54 -8.19 -13.07
C ALA A 167 5.70 -9.11 -13.47
N PRO A 168 6.37 -9.80 -12.53
CA PRO A 168 7.29 -10.89 -12.86
C PRO A 168 6.55 -12.04 -13.56
N ILE A 169 7.26 -12.69 -14.47
CA ILE A 169 6.81 -13.91 -15.13
C ILE A 169 7.46 -15.11 -14.42
N LEU A 170 6.64 -16.00 -13.90
CA LEU A 170 7.06 -17.28 -13.35
C LEU A 170 6.70 -18.40 -14.31
N VAL A 171 7.73 -19.07 -14.84
CA VAL A 171 7.54 -20.23 -15.71
C VAL A 171 7.29 -21.47 -14.85
N CYS A 172 6.23 -22.20 -15.16
CA CYS A 172 5.81 -23.43 -14.46
C CYS A 172 5.44 -24.54 -15.44
N ALA A 173 5.53 -25.80 -14.99
CA ALA A 173 5.08 -26.94 -15.77
C ALA A 173 3.53 -27.03 -15.82
N ASP A 174 2.87 -26.65 -14.71
CA ASP A 174 1.42 -26.71 -14.55
C ASP A 174 0.89 -25.45 -13.85
N PRO A 175 0.49 -24.40 -14.60
CA PRO A 175 -0.02 -23.16 -14.03
C PRO A 175 -1.23 -23.33 -13.12
N LEU A 176 -2.10 -24.32 -13.37
CA LEU A 176 -3.31 -24.53 -12.56
C LEU A 176 -2.95 -25.07 -11.17
N LYS A 177 -1.99 -25.98 -11.13
CA LYS A 177 -1.47 -26.51 -9.86
C LYS A 177 -0.73 -25.43 -9.08
N THR A 178 0.10 -24.63 -9.75
CA THR A 178 0.81 -23.52 -9.13
C THR A 178 -0.19 -22.47 -8.64
N SER A 179 -1.17 -22.06 -9.44
CA SER A 179 -2.18 -21.08 -9.03
C SER A 179 -2.97 -21.54 -7.80
N SER A 180 -3.39 -22.82 -7.79
CA SER A 180 -4.09 -23.41 -6.63
C SER A 180 -3.26 -23.33 -5.35
N PHE A 181 -1.94 -23.54 -5.43
CA PHE A 181 -1.05 -23.39 -4.28
C PHE A 181 -0.98 -21.93 -3.81
N TYR A 182 -0.81 -20.99 -4.74
CA TYR A 182 -0.74 -19.57 -4.42
C TYR A 182 -2.05 -19.04 -3.82
N GLU A 183 -3.21 -19.51 -4.29
CA GLU A 183 -4.50 -19.15 -3.70
C GLU A 183 -4.69 -19.76 -2.31
N THR A 184 -4.40 -21.06 -2.16
CA THR A 184 -4.71 -21.79 -0.91
C THR A 184 -3.73 -21.46 0.21
N HIS A 185 -2.45 -21.25 -0.11
CA HIS A 185 -1.39 -21.14 0.89
C HIS A 185 -0.79 -19.74 0.99
N LEU A 186 -0.75 -19.01 -0.13
CA LEU A 186 -0.13 -17.68 -0.20
C LEU A 186 -1.16 -16.54 -0.32
N GLY A 187 -2.47 -16.82 -0.27
CA GLY A 187 -3.52 -15.80 -0.24
C GLY A 187 -3.65 -14.95 -1.51
N PHE A 188 -3.10 -15.40 -2.64
CA PHE A 188 -3.34 -14.75 -3.93
C PHE A 188 -4.73 -15.08 -4.46
N HIS A 189 -5.20 -14.29 -5.41
CA HIS A 189 -6.34 -14.60 -6.25
C HIS A 189 -5.87 -14.90 -7.68
N ALA A 190 -6.31 -16.02 -8.25
CA ALA A 190 -6.00 -16.39 -9.62
C ALA A 190 -7.11 -15.94 -10.57
N ALA A 191 -6.77 -15.03 -11.48
CA ALA A 191 -7.61 -14.68 -12.61
C ALA A 191 -7.21 -15.53 -13.82
N HIS A 192 -8.14 -16.37 -14.26
CA HIS A 192 -8.03 -17.13 -15.51
C HIS A 192 -8.46 -16.21 -16.65
N LEU A 193 -7.51 -15.82 -17.49
CA LEU A 193 -7.84 -15.09 -18.71
C LEU A 193 -8.22 -16.13 -19.76
N ASP A 194 -9.54 -16.28 -19.97
CA ASP A 194 -10.14 -17.31 -20.83
C ASP A 194 -9.88 -17.09 -22.34
N ASP A 195 -9.25 -15.99 -22.73
CA ASP A 195 -9.18 -15.57 -24.13
C ASP A 195 -7.85 -14.88 -24.48
N GLU A 196 -6.74 -15.63 -24.53
CA GLU A 196 -5.54 -15.17 -25.27
C GLU A 196 -4.76 -16.33 -25.89
N SER A 197 -4.08 -16.05 -27.00
CA SER A 197 -3.14 -16.94 -27.70
C SER A 197 -1.98 -17.47 -26.84
N MET A 198 -1.84 -16.99 -25.60
CA MET A 198 -0.89 -17.44 -24.61
C MET A 198 -1.62 -17.71 -23.28
N PRO A 199 -1.89 -18.97 -22.91
CA PRO A 199 -2.60 -19.29 -21.67
C PRO A 199 -1.70 -18.98 -20.48
N HIS A 200 -1.95 -17.85 -19.83
CA HIS A 200 -1.29 -17.44 -18.60
C HIS A 200 -2.34 -17.22 -17.50
N ILE A 201 -1.93 -17.44 -16.24
CA ILE A 201 -2.77 -17.17 -15.08
C ILE A 201 -2.19 -15.97 -14.36
N ARG A 202 -2.99 -14.92 -14.17
CA ARG A 202 -2.59 -13.75 -13.41
C ARG A 202 -2.92 -13.99 -11.94
N LEU A 203 -1.89 -13.96 -11.10
CA LEU A 203 -2.03 -13.98 -9.65
C LEU A 203 -1.99 -12.56 -9.12
N VAL A 204 -2.94 -12.21 -8.26
CA VAL A 204 -2.99 -10.90 -7.61
C VAL A 204 -3.12 -11.07 -6.11
N ARG A 205 -2.25 -10.42 -5.34
CA ARG A 205 -2.40 -10.26 -3.88
C ARG A 205 -1.98 -8.84 -3.52
N ASP A 206 -2.86 -8.11 -2.82
CA ASP A 206 -2.64 -6.72 -2.46
C ASP A 206 -2.28 -5.89 -3.71
N ASN A 207 -1.08 -5.30 -3.77
CA ASN A 207 -0.57 -4.58 -4.94
C ASN A 207 0.54 -5.35 -5.70
N ILE A 208 0.61 -6.66 -5.51
CA ILE A 208 1.57 -7.54 -6.17
C ILE A 208 0.85 -8.37 -7.22
N GLU A 209 1.41 -8.36 -8.43
CA GLU A 209 0.95 -9.17 -9.56
C GLU A 209 2.03 -10.13 -9.99
N ILE A 210 1.66 -11.35 -10.36
CA ILE A 210 2.57 -12.36 -10.90
C ILE A 210 1.87 -13.05 -12.07
N LEU A 211 2.58 -13.22 -13.19
CA LEU A 211 2.06 -13.98 -14.32
C LEU A 211 2.65 -15.39 -14.30
N LEU A 212 1.79 -16.39 -14.20
CA LEU A 212 2.16 -17.79 -14.37
C LEU A 212 2.06 -18.16 -15.84
N VAL A 213 3.18 -18.58 -16.43
CA VAL A 213 3.25 -18.99 -17.83
C VAL A 213 3.65 -20.46 -17.91
N LYS A 214 2.89 -21.23 -18.68
CA LYS A 214 3.20 -22.63 -18.92
C LYS A 214 4.46 -22.74 -19.78
N ALA A 215 5.40 -23.57 -19.36
CA ALA A 215 6.52 -23.94 -20.20
C ALA A 215 6.05 -24.72 -21.44
N GLU A 216 6.74 -24.51 -22.56
CA GLU A 216 6.55 -25.33 -23.76
C GLU A 216 6.72 -26.82 -23.43
N PRO A 217 5.90 -27.73 -24.02
CA PRO A 217 5.91 -29.15 -23.67
C PRO A 217 7.30 -29.80 -23.71
N GLU A 218 8.13 -29.41 -24.67
CA GLU A 218 9.50 -29.92 -24.85
C GLU A 218 10.48 -29.47 -23.75
N LYS A 219 10.15 -28.37 -23.04
CA LYS A 219 10.97 -27.77 -21.97
C LYS A 219 10.35 -27.93 -20.59
N ALA A 220 9.13 -28.47 -20.49
CA ALA A 220 8.40 -28.59 -19.24
C ALA A 220 9.14 -29.43 -18.17
N SER A 221 9.86 -30.48 -18.56
CA SER A 221 10.69 -31.29 -17.66
C SER A 221 11.97 -30.60 -17.19
N SER A 222 12.30 -29.44 -17.75
CA SER A 222 13.54 -28.69 -17.49
C SER A 222 13.26 -27.31 -16.89
N VAL A 223 12.03 -27.06 -16.43
CA VAL A 223 11.70 -25.85 -15.68
C VAL A 223 12.40 -25.93 -14.33
N LEU A 224 13.48 -25.17 -14.20
CA LEU A 224 14.21 -24.99 -12.95
C LEU A 224 14.03 -23.55 -12.48
N PRO A 225 13.96 -23.30 -11.17
CA PRO A 225 13.98 -21.94 -10.66
C PRO A 225 15.25 -21.19 -11.12
N VAL A 226 15.13 -19.88 -11.35
CA VAL A 226 16.22 -18.98 -11.78
C VAL A 226 17.42 -19.09 -10.84
N ARG A 227 17.19 -19.22 -9.53
CA ARG A 227 18.26 -19.43 -8.54
C ARG A 227 19.12 -20.67 -8.83
N GLU A 228 18.51 -21.75 -9.32
CA GLU A 228 19.21 -23.00 -9.65
C GLU A 228 19.99 -22.88 -10.98
N LEU A 229 19.46 -22.10 -11.92
CA LEU A 229 20.10 -21.86 -13.22
C LEU A 229 21.32 -20.94 -13.12
N TYR A 230 21.26 -19.91 -12.27
CA TYR A 230 22.23 -18.82 -12.25
C TYR A 230 22.97 -18.65 -10.91
N GLY A 231 22.67 -19.46 -9.90
CA GLY A 231 23.34 -19.40 -8.59
C GLY A 231 23.03 -18.12 -7.80
N ILE A 232 21.90 -17.49 -8.07
CA ILE A 232 21.39 -16.34 -7.30
C ILE A 232 20.62 -16.84 -6.06
N PRO A 233 20.38 -16.03 -5.02
CA PRO A 233 19.77 -16.53 -3.78
C PRO A 233 18.25 -16.73 -3.89
N TYR A 234 17.55 -15.95 -4.72
CA TYR A 234 16.09 -15.89 -4.74
C TYR A 234 15.57 -15.79 -6.18
N ASP A 235 14.36 -16.31 -6.40
CA ASP A 235 13.64 -16.24 -7.68
C ASP A 235 12.70 -15.03 -7.75
N LEU A 236 12.22 -14.56 -6.58
CA LEU A 236 11.37 -13.40 -6.46
C LEU A 236 11.70 -12.65 -5.16
N PHE A 237 11.61 -11.32 -5.21
CA PHE A 237 11.83 -10.45 -4.06
C PHE A 237 10.62 -9.53 -3.89
N ILE A 238 9.95 -9.62 -2.74
CA ILE A 238 8.74 -8.85 -2.42
C ILE A 238 9.02 -7.96 -1.21
N TYR A 239 8.69 -6.68 -1.35
CA TYR A 239 8.66 -5.78 -0.21
C TYR A 239 7.36 -5.94 0.57
N CYS A 240 7.48 -6.12 1.88
CA CYS A 240 6.36 -6.24 2.79
C CYS A 240 6.47 -5.15 3.87
N ALA A 241 5.35 -4.49 4.19
CA ALA A 241 5.30 -3.54 5.29
C ALA A 241 5.49 -4.24 6.64
N GLU A 242 4.81 -5.38 6.83
CA GLU A 242 4.74 -6.14 8.08
C GLU A 242 5.18 -7.60 7.88
N PRO A 243 6.48 -7.87 7.68
CA PRO A 243 6.95 -9.21 7.32
C PRO A 243 6.70 -10.25 8.43
N MET A 244 6.61 -9.83 9.70
CA MET A 244 6.34 -10.73 10.83
C MET A 244 4.95 -11.34 10.72
N LEU A 245 3.93 -10.50 10.56
CA LEU A 245 2.54 -10.95 10.43
C LEU A 245 2.37 -11.85 9.22
N LEU A 246 2.98 -11.48 8.08
CA LEU A 246 2.95 -12.30 6.88
C LEU A 246 3.66 -13.64 7.09
N GLN A 247 4.81 -13.68 7.76
CA GLN A 247 5.47 -14.95 8.07
C GLN A 247 4.59 -15.86 8.94
N MET A 248 3.92 -15.32 9.96
CA MET A 248 3.02 -16.10 10.82
C MET A 248 1.82 -16.65 10.04
N GLU A 249 1.20 -15.83 9.20
CA GLU A 249 0.11 -16.24 8.28
C GLU A 249 0.56 -17.41 7.41
N LEU A 250 1.67 -17.24 6.68
CA LEU A 250 2.16 -18.25 5.74
C LEU A 250 2.59 -19.54 6.46
N LYS A 251 3.20 -19.43 7.64
CA LYS A 251 3.55 -20.58 8.47
C LYS A 251 2.30 -21.36 8.91
N ASN A 252 1.25 -20.65 9.32
CA ASN A 252 -0.02 -21.28 9.72
C ASN A 252 -0.71 -21.96 8.53
N ASN A 253 -0.52 -21.43 7.32
CA ASN A 253 -1.00 -22.05 6.08
C ASN A 253 -0.13 -23.23 5.61
N GLY A 254 0.89 -23.64 6.38
CA GLY A 254 1.75 -24.78 6.07
C GLY A 254 2.80 -24.51 4.99
N VAL A 255 3.09 -23.24 4.69
CA VAL A 255 4.13 -22.85 3.72
C VAL A 255 5.51 -23.19 4.28
N LYS A 256 6.39 -23.71 3.43
CA LYS A 256 7.77 -24.06 3.81
C LYS A 256 8.61 -22.79 3.98
N LEU A 257 9.06 -22.53 5.19
CA LEU A 257 10.03 -21.47 5.49
C LEU A 257 11.46 -22.00 5.29
N ILE A 258 12.22 -21.34 4.40
CA ILE A 258 13.65 -21.62 4.16
C ILE A 258 14.53 -20.82 5.11
N LYS A 259 14.16 -19.55 5.35
CA LYS A 259 14.80 -18.66 6.32
C LYS A 259 13.69 -17.96 7.09
N THR A 260 13.79 -17.92 8.41
CA THR A 260 12.86 -17.16 9.27
C THR A 260 13.39 -15.76 9.53
N LEU A 261 12.50 -14.82 9.87
CA LEU A 261 12.87 -13.52 10.39
C LEU A 261 13.76 -13.67 11.62
N GLU A 262 14.81 -12.85 11.67
CA GLU A 262 15.66 -12.68 12.84
C GLU A 262 14.95 -11.80 13.89
N ASP A 263 15.37 -11.97 15.16
CA ASP A 263 14.90 -11.14 16.26
C ASP A 263 15.24 -9.66 16.02
N ALA A 264 14.31 -8.77 16.39
CA ALA A 264 14.41 -7.34 16.09
C ALA A 264 15.66 -6.66 16.66
N ASP A 265 16.24 -7.20 17.74
CA ASP A 265 17.45 -6.67 18.38
C ASP A 265 18.74 -6.91 17.57
N THR A 266 18.76 -7.94 16.72
CA THR A 266 19.93 -8.33 15.92
C THR A 266 20.00 -7.62 14.56
N SER A 267 18.89 -7.06 14.06
CA SER A 267 18.78 -6.47 12.72
C SER A 267 19.07 -4.97 12.67
N LYS A 268 20.07 -4.48 13.41
CA LYS A 268 20.38 -3.02 13.47
C LYS A 268 20.87 -2.43 12.13
N HIS A 269 21.28 -3.25 11.17
CA HIS A 269 21.89 -2.79 9.91
C HIS A 269 21.49 -3.61 8.66
N THR A 270 20.47 -4.47 8.74
CA THR A 270 20.03 -5.33 7.64
C THR A 270 18.52 -5.33 7.53
N ASN A 271 17.99 -5.35 6.29
CA ASN A 271 16.55 -5.50 6.08
C ASN A 271 16.09 -6.78 6.80
N ARG A 272 15.02 -6.69 7.58
CA ARG A 272 14.39 -7.88 8.16
C ARG A 272 13.71 -8.64 7.02
N GLU A 273 14.18 -9.86 6.77
CA GLU A 273 13.68 -10.68 5.68
C GLU A 273 13.49 -12.14 6.10
N PHE A 274 12.54 -12.81 5.46
CA PHE A 274 12.36 -14.25 5.51
C PHE A 274 12.20 -14.79 4.10
N VAL A 275 12.41 -16.10 3.94
CA VAL A 275 12.39 -16.76 2.65
C VAL A 275 11.46 -17.95 2.72
N ILE A 276 10.56 -18.05 1.74
CA ILE A 276 9.66 -19.18 1.57
C ILE A 276 10.00 -19.96 0.30
N GLU A 277 9.57 -21.21 0.24
CA GLU A 277 9.63 -22.03 -0.97
C GLU A 277 8.22 -22.32 -1.48
N ASP A 278 7.98 -22.06 -2.77
CA ASP A 278 6.71 -22.40 -3.42
C ASP A 278 6.66 -23.86 -3.90
N ILE A 279 5.52 -24.29 -4.47
CA ILE A 279 5.32 -25.66 -4.95
C ILE A 279 6.21 -26.06 -6.13
N ASP A 280 6.75 -25.09 -6.86
CA ASP A 280 7.68 -25.29 -7.98
C ASP A 280 9.15 -25.22 -7.53
N GLY A 281 9.41 -25.11 -6.21
CA GLY A 281 10.74 -25.05 -5.63
C GLY A 281 11.40 -23.66 -5.68
N ARG A 282 10.66 -22.62 -6.07
CA ARG A 282 11.18 -21.24 -6.15
C ARG A 282 11.34 -20.64 -4.76
N HIS A 283 12.42 -19.92 -4.54
CA HIS A 283 12.66 -19.18 -3.30
C HIS A 283 12.17 -17.74 -3.44
N ILE A 284 11.20 -17.37 -2.61
CA ILE A 284 10.62 -16.03 -2.58
C ILE A 284 11.12 -15.34 -1.31
N CYS A 285 11.94 -14.31 -1.48
CA CYS A 285 12.39 -13.46 -0.39
C CYS A 285 11.33 -12.39 -0.12
N ILE A 286 10.92 -12.29 1.13
CA ILE A 286 10.01 -11.25 1.61
C ILE A 286 10.77 -10.40 2.60
N SER A 287 10.92 -9.13 2.28
CA SER A 287 11.81 -8.21 2.98
C SER A 287 11.09 -6.94 3.37
N GLN A 288 11.41 -6.42 4.54
CA GLN A 288 11.01 -5.07 4.91
C GLN A 288 11.78 -4.06 4.06
N ARG A 289 11.09 -3.04 3.55
CA ARG A 289 11.77 -1.91 2.92
C ARG A 289 12.37 -1.05 4.03
N LEU A 290 13.70 -0.98 4.12
CA LEU A 290 14.37 0.03 4.94
C LEU A 290 14.23 1.38 4.23
N ASN A 291 13.72 2.38 4.96
CA ASN A 291 13.73 3.78 4.55
C ASN A 291 15.08 4.42 4.83
#